data_AF-A0A519S7H4-F1
#
_entry.id   AF-A0A519S7H4-F1
#
_cell.length_a   1.000
_cell.length_b   1.000
_cell.length_c   1.000
_cell.angle_alpha   90.00
_cell.angle_beta   90.00
_cell.angle_gamma   90.00
#
_symmetry.space_group_name_H-M   'P 1'
#
loop_
_entity.id
_entity.type
_entity.pdbx_description
1 polymer ?
#
loop_
_entity_poly.entity_id
_entity_poly.type
_entity_poly.pdbx_seq_one_letter_code
_entity_poly.pdbx_strand_id
1 'polypeptide(L)'
;MQAFFDADVIDVELLYDNAMLAVNYNMALKHNIHYILSGSNQATEGMRIPREWTWFKYDKKNIKNIGKLFGNVRIKTFPSIGTFGFIFNTFFRRIEWTSILDLMDYNKFEAMEQLKNSYGYKPYPYKHYESIFTRFYQGIFYRRNSPLINAGFILEH
;
A
#
# COMPACT_ATOMS: atom_id res chain seq x y z
N MET A 1 -10.36 -4.39 10.11
CA MET A 1 -11.06 -3.70 9.02
C MET A 1 -12.38 -3.11 9.51
N GLN A 2 -13.35 -3.89 9.98
CA GLN A 2 -14.62 -3.34 10.52
C GLN A 2 -14.41 -2.21 11.55
N ALA A 3 -13.58 -2.45 12.57
CA ALA A 3 -13.23 -1.44 13.58
C ALA A 3 -12.61 -0.14 13.03
N PHE A 4 -12.01 -0.16 11.83
CA PHE A 4 -11.49 1.05 11.18
C PHE A 4 -12.61 1.84 10.50
N PHE A 5 -13.61 1.16 9.92
CA PHE A 5 -14.81 1.81 9.42
C PHE A 5 -15.64 2.40 10.56
N ASP A 6 -15.82 1.65 11.65
CA ASP A 6 -16.56 2.13 12.83
C ASP A 6 -15.88 3.32 13.52
N ALA A 7 -14.59 3.52 13.27
CA ALA A 7 -13.78 4.63 13.77
C ALA A 7 -13.63 5.78 12.76
N ASP A 8 -14.36 5.74 11.63
CA ASP A 8 -14.30 6.73 10.53
C ASP A 8 -12.86 6.98 10.00
N VAL A 9 -12.01 5.95 10.01
CA VAL A 9 -10.62 6.06 9.53
C VAL A 9 -10.59 6.10 8.01
N ILE A 10 -10.12 7.23 7.46
CA ILE A 10 -10.00 7.47 6.02
C ILE A 10 -8.88 6.62 5.38
N ASP A 11 -7.82 6.30 6.11
CA ASP A 11 -6.71 5.49 5.58
C ASP A 11 -6.83 4.03 6.05
N VAL A 12 -7.73 3.28 5.43
CA VAL A 12 -7.95 1.85 5.74
C VAL A 12 -6.87 0.94 5.15
N GLU A 13 -6.22 1.38 4.06
CA GLU A 13 -5.12 0.67 3.38
C GLU A 13 -3.88 0.59 4.29
N LEU A 14 -3.73 1.53 5.24
CA LEU A 14 -2.78 1.49 6.35
C LEU A 14 -2.67 0.10 6.99
N LEU A 15 -3.80 -0.57 7.19
CA LEU A 15 -3.86 -1.88 7.83
C LEU A 15 -3.13 -2.93 6.97
N TYR A 16 -3.42 -2.96 5.67
CA TYR A 16 -2.83 -3.91 4.75
C TYR A 16 -1.34 -3.61 4.51
N ASP A 17 -0.98 -2.35 4.35
CA ASP A 17 0.41 -1.93 4.21
C ASP A 17 1.25 -2.33 5.42
N ASN A 18 0.75 -2.09 6.65
CA ASN A 18 1.44 -2.49 7.87
C ASN A 18 1.59 -4.02 7.98
N ALA A 19 0.54 -4.76 7.62
CA ALA A 19 0.55 -6.21 7.62
C ALA A 19 1.57 -6.77 6.62
N MET A 20 1.57 -6.24 5.39
CA MET A 20 2.51 -6.63 4.34
C MET A 20 3.96 -6.42 4.81
N LEU A 21 4.26 -5.24 5.37
CA LEU A 21 5.59 -4.96 5.92
C LEU A 21 5.96 -5.96 7.02
N ALA A 22 5.07 -6.20 7.97
CA ALA A 22 5.30 -7.13 9.07
C ALA A 22 5.57 -8.56 8.58
N VAL A 23 4.79 -9.05 7.61
CA VAL A 23 4.99 -10.39 7.02
C VAL A 23 6.33 -10.46 6.30
N ASN A 24 6.66 -9.49 5.46
CA ASN A 24 7.90 -9.50 4.69
C ASN A 24 9.14 -9.46 5.59
N TYR A 25 9.16 -8.60 6.61
CA TYR A 25 10.24 -8.62 7.59
C TYR A 25 10.31 -9.96 8.35
N ASN A 26 9.18 -10.53 8.77
CA ASN A 26 9.20 -11.82 9.46
C ASN A 26 9.71 -12.96 8.57
N MET A 27 9.35 -12.97 7.28
CA MET A 27 9.84 -13.97 6.33
C MET A 27 11.33 -13.77 6.04
N ALA A 28 11.78 -12.53 5.86
CA ALA A 28 13.20 -12.23 5.70
C ALA A 28 14.02 -12.76 6.88
N LEU A 29 13.54 -12.56 8.11
CA LEU A 29 14.17 -13.09 9.32
C LEU A 29 14.17 -14.62 9.38
N LYS A 30 13.02 -15.24 9.08
CA LYS A 30 12.86 -16.69 9.11
C LYS A 30 13.81 -17.39 8.15
N HIS A 31 14.09 -16.77 7.01
CA HIS A 31 14.92 -17.32 5.94
C HIS A 31 16.34 -16.73 5.90
N ASN A 32 16.70 -15.89 6.86
CA ASN A 32 18.00 -15.21 6.93
C ASN A 32 18.35 -14.42 5.64
N ILE A 33 17.35 -13.69 5.13
CA ILE A 33 17.43 -12.89 3.92
C ILE A 33 17.60 -11.42 4.32
N HIS A 34 18.56 -10.74 3.70
CA HIS A 34 18.84 -9.32 3.92
C HIS A 34 18.19 -8.40 2.87
N TYR A 35 17.67 -8.95 1.77
CA TYR A 35 17.12 -8.16 0.67
C TYR A 35 15.68 -8.55 0.37
N ILE A 36 14.79 -7.57 0.42
CA ILE A 36 13.40 -7.70 0.01
C ILE A 36 13.23 -6.92 -1.30
N LEU A 37 12.83 -7.60 -2.37
CA LEU A 37 12.63 -6.98 -3.67
C LEU A 37 11.27 -6.29 -3.73
N SER A 38 11.23 -5.01 -4.11
CA SER A 38 10.01 -4.27 -4.41
C SER A 38 9.89 -3.99 -5.90
N GLY A 39 8.67 -4.12 -6.43
CA GLY A 39 8.30 -3.63 -7.76
C GLY A 39 8.00 -2.12 -7.79
N SER A 40 8.52 -1.36 -6.82
CA SER A 40 8.48 0.11 -6.84
C SER A 40 9.39 0.65 -7.93
N ASN A 41 9.19 1.90 -8.33
CA ASN A 41 10.15 2.64 -9.14
C ASN A 41 10.00 4.13 -8.80
N GLN A 42 11.10 4.82 -8.46
CA GLN A 42 11.06 6.23 -8.05
C GLN A 42 10.47 7.16 -9.14
N ALA A 43 10.63 6.81 -10.42
CA ALA A 43 10.14 7.60 -11.55
C ALA A 43 8.62 7.48 -11.79
N THR A 44 7.92 6.49 -11.21
CA THR A 44 6.49 6.25 -11.48
C THR A 44 5.59 6.21 -10.25
N GLU A 45 6.10 6.53 -9.06
CA GLU A 45 5.29 6.78 -7.86
C GLU A 45 4.50 8.10 -7.98
N GLY A 46 3.54 8.10 -8.91
CA GLY A 46 2.57 9.16 -9.12
C GLY A 46 1.41 9.13 -8.13
N MET A 47 0.93 10.35 -7.86
CA MET A 47 -0.09 10.86 -6.93
C MET A 47 0.30 10.83 -5.44
N ARG A 48 0.85 11.95 -4.96
CA ARG A 48 0.88 12.29 -3.52
C ARG A 48 -0.57 12.43 -3.06
N ILE A 49 -1.04 11.46 -2.28
CA ILE A 49 -2.27 11.60 -1.50
C ILE A 49 -2.05 12.78 -0.52
N PRO A 50 -3.06 13.64 -0.27
CA PRO A 50 -2.96 14.70 0.72
C PRO A 50 -2.45 14.16 2.06
N ARG A 51 -1.58 14.92 2.74
CA ARG A 51 -0.94 14.48 4.00
C ARG A 51 -1.98 14.17 5.07
N GLU A 52 -3.12 14.87 5.02
CA GLU A 52 -4.26 14.73 5.93
C GLU A 52 -4.99 13.39 5.75
N TRP A 53 -4.79 12.73 4.60
CA TRP A 53 -5.45 11.47 4.22
C TRP A 53 -4.51 10.27 4.28
N THR A 54 -3.29 10.46 4.80
CA THR A 54 -2.29 9.40 4.96
C THR A 54 -1.86 9.33 6.42
N TRP A 55 -1.95 8.15 7.01
CA TRP A 55 -1.45 7.93 8.37
C TRP A 55 -0.07 7.27 8.35
N PHE A 56 0.61 7.35 9.48
CA PHE A 56 1.93 6.77 9.65
C PHE A 56 1.88 5.23 9.58
N LYS A 57 2.43 4.66 8.51
CA LYS A 57 2.39 3.22 8.19
C LYS A 57 2.95 2.29 9.26
N TYR A 58 3.79 2.79 10.18
CA TYR A 58 4.38 2.00 11.25
C TYR A 58 3.70 2.23 12.62
N ASP A 59 2.50 2.82 12.64
CA ASP A 59 1.75 3.08 13.89
C ASP A 59 0.97 1.84 14.38
N LYS A 60 1.71 0.83 14.81
CA LYS A 60 1.16 -0.38 15.43
C LYS A 60 0.29 -0.08 16.65
N LYS A 61 0.56 1.00 17.38
CA LYS A 61 -0.18 1.36 18.59
C LYS A 61 -1.58 1.85 18.22
N ASN A 62 -1.69 2.72 17.21
CA ASN A 62 -2.98 3.17 16.71
C ASN A 62 -3.83 2.01 16.18
N ILE A 63 -3.24 1.13 15.36
CA ILE A 63 -3.94 -0.07 14.83
C ILE A 63 -4.53 -0.92 15.97
N LYS A 64 -3.75 -1.16 17.03
CA LYS A 64 -4.20 -1.93 18.20
C LYS A 64 -5.27 -1.20 19.01
N ASN A 65 -5.14 0.11 19.17
CA ASN A 65 -6.08 0.91 19.92
C ASN A 65 -7.44 0.98 19.22
N ILE A 66 -7.47 1.22 17.91
CA ILE A 66 -8.71 1.23 17.12
C ILE A 66 -9.40 -0.14 17.22
N GLY A 67 -8.65 -1.23 17.03
CA GLY A 67 -9.19 -2.59 17.16
C GLY A 67 -9.80 -2.88 18.55
N LYS A 68 -9.20 -2.33 19.62
CA LYS A 68 -9.70 -2.49 20.99
C LYS A 68 -10.95 -1.63 21.25
N LEU A 69 -10.92 -0.37 20.84
CA LEU A 69 -11.97 0.62 21.15
C LEU A 69 -13.24 0.39 20.34
N PHE A 70 -13.10 0.14 19.03
CA PHE A 70 -14.23 0.08 18.10
C PHE A 70 -14.62 -1.35 17.73
N GLY A 71 -13.67 -2.30 17.78
CA GLY A 71 -13.95 -3.70 17.44
C GLY A 71 -14.12 -4.65 18.62
N ASN A 72 -13.77 -4.22 19.84
CA ASN A 72 -13.59 -5.11 21.00
C ASN A 72 -12.68 -6.33 20.69
N VAL A 73 -11.75 -6.20 19.73
CA VAL A 73 -10.89 -7.30 19.27
C VAL A 73 -9.52 -7.20 19.94
N ARG A 74 -9.09 -8.30 20.58
CA ARG A 74 -7.68 -8.47 20.96
C ARG A 74 -6.91 -8.99 19.76
N ILE A 75 -6.15 -8.09 19.11
CA ILE A 75 -5.29 -8.40 17.97
C ILE A 75 -4.14 -9.32 18.42
N LYS A 76 -4.34 -10.64 18.33
CA LYS A 76 -3.34 -11.67 18.66
C LYS A 76 -2.58 -12.20 17.43
N THR A 77 -3.28 -12.43 16.33
CA THR A 77 -2.76 -13.14 15.14
C THR A 77 -2.41 -12.21 13.98
N PHE A 78 -2.87 -10.96 14.00
CA PHE A 78 -2.61 -10.03 12.91
C PHE A 78 -1.12 -9.62 12.87
N PRO A 79 -0.43 -9.83 11.74
CA PRO A 79 0.95 -9.38 11.59
C PRO A 79 0.96 -7.85 11.60
N SER A 80 1.75 -7.26 12.51
CA SER A 80 1.88 -5.81 12.61
C SER A 80 3.26 -5.39 13.05
N ILE A 81 3.77 -4.33 12.42
CA ILE A 81 5.10 -3.78 12.68
C ILE A 81 4.98 -2.35 13.23
N GLY A 82 5.73 -2.07 14.29
CA GLY A 82 5.83 -0.72 14.85
C GLY A 82 7.07 0.00 14.33
N THR A 83 7.17 1.30 14.54
CA THR A 83 8.35 2.11 14.21
C THR A 83 9.65 1.49 14.70
N PHE A 84 9.70 1.07 15.97
CA PHE A 84 10.89 0.43 16.55
C PHE A 84 11.23 -0.88 15.88
N GLY A 85 10.22 -1.70 15.51
CA GLY A 85 10.44 -2.95 14.80
C GLY A 85 10.98 -2.71 13.40
N PHE A 86 10.46 -1.71 12.70
CA PHE A 86 10.98 -1.27 11.40
C PHE A 86 12.44 -0.83 11.52
N ILE A 87 12.74 0.14 12.40
CA ILE A 87 14.11 0.65 12.61
C ILE A 87 15.07 -0.48 12.98
N PHE A 88 14.69 -1.36 13.90
CA PHE A 88 15.54 -2.46 14.32
C PHE A 88 15.82 -3.43 13.17
N ASN A 89 14.80 -3.80 12.39
CA ASN A 89 14.99 -4.70 11.26
C ASN A 89 15.81 -4.06 10.14
N THR A 90 15.60 -2.77 9.85
CA THR A 90 16.33 -2.06 8.79
C THR A 90 17.78 -1.80 9.18
N PHE A 91 18.04 -1.20 10.34
CA PHE A 91 19.39 -0.73 10.68
C PHE A 91 20.23 -1.77 11.43
N PHE A 92 19.64 -2.47 12.39
CA PHE A 92 20.39 -3.43 13.20
C PHE A 92 20.52 -4.77 12.49
N ARG A 93 19.43 -5.25 11.88
CA ARG A 93 19.43 -6.52 11.14
C ARG A 93 19.77 -6.38 9.66
N ARG A 94 19.94 -5.14 9.18
CA ARG A 94 20.35 -4.83 7.79
C ARG A 94 19.44 -5.53 6.76
N ILE A 95 18.13 -5.46 6.99
CA ILE A 95 17.14 -5.90 6.00
C ILE A 95 16.74 -4.69 5.16
N GLU A 96 17.05 -4.76 3.88
CA GLU A 96 16.94 -3.66 2.93
C GLU A 96 15.89 -3.96 1.87
N TRP A 97 15.11 -2.93 1.53
CA TRP A 97 14.18 -2.97 0.42
C TRP A 97 14.89 -2.50 -0.84
N THR A 98 14.96 -3.38 -1.84
CA THR A 98 15.63 -3.11 -3.12
C THR A 98 14.60 -3.01 -4.22
N SER A 99 14.54 -1.86 -4.84
CA SER A 99 13.63 -1.55 -5.95
C SER A 99 14.19 -2.18 -7.22
N ILE A 100 13.67 -3.34 -7.62
CA ILE A 100 14.24 -4.10 -8.75
C ILE A 100 14.16 -3.34 -10.07
N LEU A 101 13.12 -2.51 -10.21
CA LEU A 101 12.92 -1.67 -11.40
C LEU A 101 13.91 -0.52 -11.49
N ASP A 102 14.57 -0.14 -10.38
CA ASP A 102 15.64 0.87 -10.39
C ASP A 102 17.01 0.25 -10.75
N LEU A 103 17.11 -1.09 -10.78
CA LEU A 103 18.31 -1.83 -11.16
C LEU A 103 18.36 -2.18 -12.66
N MET A 104 17.38 -1.74 -13.44
CA MET A 104 17.28 -2.02 -14.86
C MET A 104 16.71 -0.82 -15.62
N ASP A 105 16.94 -0.78 -16.93
CA ASP A 105 16.36 0.24 -17.80
C ASP A 105 14.86 -0.06 -18.00
N TYR A 106 14.05 0.38 -17.04
CA TYR A 106 12.63 0.07 -16.99
C TYR A 106 11.81 1.13 -17.72
N ASN A 107 11.28 0.76 -18.89
CA ASN A 107 10.22 1.51 -19.56
C ASN A 107 8.85 0.87 -19.29
N LYS A 108 8.00 1.59 -18.56
CA LYS A 108 6.65 1.12 -18.20
C LYS A 108 5.78 0.79 -19.42
N PHE A 109 5.89 1.56 -20.50
CA PHE A 109 5.07 1.36 -21.70
C PHE A 109 5.50 0.10 -22.45
N GLU A 110 6.80 -0.10 -22.62
CA GLU A 110 7.35 -1.29 -23.26
C GLU A 110 7.05 -2.55 -22.44
N ALA A 111 7.22 -2.50 -21.13
CA ALA A 111 6.88 -3.60 -20.24
C ALA A 111 5.38 -3.97 -20.34
N MET A 112 4.50 -2.97 -20.45
CA MET A 112 3.06 -3.17 -20.62
C MET A 112 2.72 -3.87 -21.94
N GLU A 113 3.33 -3.44 -23.04
CA GLU A 113 3.13 -4.05 -24.36
C GLU A 113 3.69 -5.48 -24.41
N GLN A 114 4.87 -5.71 -23.81
CA GLN A 114 5.43 -7.05 -23.72
C GLN A 114 4.52 -8.00 -22.93
N LEU A 115 3.95 -7.54 -21.81
CA LEU A 115 3.00 -8.31 -21.00
C LEU A 115 1.74 -8.67 -21.78
N LYS A 116 1.18 -7.74 -22.56
CA LYS A 116 0.02 -8.00 -23.43
C LYS A 116 0.36 -9.05 -24.50
N ASN A 117 1.46 -8.83 -25.23
CA ASN A 117 1.80 -9.60 -26.41
C ASN A 117 2.31 -11.00 -26.07
N SER A 118 3.08 -11.14 -25.00
CA SER A 118 3.77 -12.39 -24.64
C SER A 118 3.00 -13.23 -23.63
N TYR A 119 2.18 -12.59 -22.77
CA TYR A 119 1.52 -13.25 -21.64
C TYR A 119 0.00 -13.03 -21.60
N GLY A 120 -0.57 -12.34 -22.60
CA GLY A 120 -2.01 -12.08 -22.66
C GLY A 120 -2.53 -11.18 -21.55
N TYR A 121 -1.64 -10.37 -20.95
CA TYR A 121 -2.01 -9.46 -19.87
C TYR A 121 -3.05 -8.43 -20.34
N LYS A 122 -4.09 -8.21 -19.53
CA LYS A 122 -5.12 -7.19 -19.78
C LYS A 122 -4.88 -6.01 -18.85
N PRO A 123 -4.52 -4.82 -19.36
CA PRO A 123 -4.26 -3.67 -18.51
C PRO A 123 -5.53 -3.20 -17.80
N TYR A 124 -5.37 -2.81 -16.54
CA TYR A 124 -6.43 -2.11 -15.81
C TYR A 124 -6.46 -0.64 -16.21
N PRO A 125 -7.65 -0.02 -16.34
CA PRO A 125 -7.78 1.38 -16.76
C PRO A 125 -7.21 2.39 -15.74
N TYR A 126 -7.03 1.99 -14.47
CA TYR A 126 -6.51 2.85 -13.41
C TYR A 126 -5.53 2.09 -12.49
N LYS A 127 -4.59 2.81 -11.87
CA LYS A 127 -3.68 2.27 -10.84
C LYS A 127 -4.50 1.73 -9.65
N HIS A 128 -4.08 0.61 -9.05
CA HIS A 128 -4.75 -0.05 -7.91
C HIS A 128 -6.15 -0.67 -8.16
N TYR A 129 -6.59 -0.80 -9.42
CA TYR A 129 -7.86 -1.47 -9.76
C TYR A 129 -7.81 -3.01 -9.73
N GLU A 130 -6.68 -3.56 -9.28
CA GLU A 130 -6.47 -5.00 -9.04
C GLU A 130 -7.31 -5.49 -7.85
N SER A 131 -7.50 -4.64 -6.84
CA SER A 131 -8.36 -4.92 -5.69
C SER A 131 -9.75 -4.34 -5.92
N ILE A 132 -10.79 -5.19 -5.88
CA ILE A 132 -12.20 -4.76 -5.95
C ILE A 132 -12.51 -3.77 -4.81
N PHE A 133 -11.90 -4.00 -3.64
CA PHE A 133 -12.06 -3.16 -2.46
C PHE A 133 -11.43 -1.77 -2.67
N THR A 134 -10.18 -1.72 -3.12
CA THR A 134 -9.47 -0.44 -3.35
C THR A 134 -10.14 0.34 -4.46
N ARG A 135 -10.63 -0.33 -5.51
CA ARG A 135 -11.45 0.29 -6.57
C ARG A 135 -12.74 0.91 -6.02
N PHE A 136 -13.49 0.19 -5.17
CA PHE A 136 -14.70 0.70 -4.54
C PHE A 136 -14.38 1.89 -3.62
N TYR A 137 -13.35 1.75 -2.79
CA TYR A 137 -12.96 2.74 -1.81
C TYR A 137 -12.47 4.04 -2.47
N GLN A 138 -11.49 3.95 -3.37
CA GLN A 138 -10.95 5.10 -4.09
C GLN A 138 -11.98 5.71 -5.05
N GLY A 139 -12.77 4.87 -5.74
CA GLY A 139 -13.78 5.32 -6.70
C GLY A 139 -14.96 6.08 -6.09
N ILE A 140 -15.32 5.79 -4.83
CA ILE A 140 -16.45 6.44 -4.14
C ILE A 140 -15.96 7.55 -3.20
N PHE A 141 -14.96 7.28 -2.34
CA PHE A 141 -14.57 8.21 -1.28
C PHE A 141 -13.66 9.33 -1.77
N TYR A 142 -12.68 9.05 -2.64
CA TYR A 142 -11.81 10.12 -3.18
C TYR A 142 -12.52 10.97 -4.24
N ARG A 143 -13.48 10.40 -4.97
CA ARG A 143 -14.30 11.14 -5.94
C ARG A 143 -15.25 12.14 -5.27
N ARG A 144 -15.73 11.86 -4.05
CA ARG A 144 -16.71 12.71 -3.36
C ARG A 144 -16.09 13.89 -2.59
N ASN A 145 -14.80 13.83 -2.26
CA ASN A 145 -14.12 14.80 -1.39
C ASN A 145 -12.98 15.59 -2.06
N SER A 146 -12.77 15.44 -3.38
CA SER A 146 -11.72 16.17 -4.10
C SER A 146 -12.32 17.18 -5.09
N PRO A 147 -12.27 18.51 -4.82
CA PRO A 147 -12.80 19.53 -5.73
C PRO A 147 -12.00 19.63 -7.05
N LEU A 148 -10.83 19.00 -7.16
CA LEU A 148 -9.92 19.10 -8.30
C LEU A 148 -10.14 18.04 -9.39
N ILE A 149 -11.03 17.05 -9.19
CA ILE A 149 -11.32 16.01 -10.21
C ILE A 149 -12.61 16.33 -10.99
N ASN A 150 -13.45 17.25 -10.49
CA ASN A 150 -14.68 17.68 -11.18
C ASN A 150 -14.43 18.47 -12.48
N ALA A 151 -13.21 18.91 -12.76
CA ALA A 151 -12.88 19.64 -13.99
C ALA A 151 -12.58 18.74 -15.21
N GLY A 152 -12.37 17.43 -15.02
CA GLY A 152 -11.94 16.52 -16.09
C GLY A 152 -13.04 15.65 -16.72
N PHE A 153 -14.30 15.79 -16.28
CA PHE A 153 -15.39 14.88 -16.69
C PHE A 153 -16.58 15.59 -17.37
N ILE A 154 -16.44 16.87 -17.75
CA ILE A 154 -17.50 17.62 -18.46
C ILE A 154 -17.34 17.58 -20.00
N LEU A 155 -16.27 17.00 -20.54
CA LEU A 155 -16.06 16.89 -21.99
C LEU A 155 -15.79 15.44 -22.39
N GLU A 156 -16.83 14.62 -22.41
CA GLU A 156 -16.96 13.48 -23.34
C GLU A 156 -18.35 12.83 -23.19
N HIS A 157 -19.37 13.56 -23.61
CA HIS A 157 -20.56 13.08 -24.33
C HIS A 157 -20.89 14.13 -25.39
#